data_AF-P0DXB1-F1
#
_entry.id   AF-P0DXB1-F1
#
_cell.length_a   1.000
_cell.length_b   1.000
_cell.length_c   1.000
_cell.angle_alpha   90.00
_cell.angle_beta   90.00
_cell.angle_gamma   90.00
#
_symmetry.space_group_name_H-M   'P 1'
#
loop_
_entity.id
_entity.type
_entity.pdbx_description
1 polymer ?
#
loop_
_entity_poly.entity_id
_entity_poly.type
_entity_poly.pdbx_seq_one_letter_code
_entity_poly.pdbx_strand_id
1 'polypeptide(L)'
;MTTMTVHTMGVHYKWQIPEVLRQQLWLAHNLREDLVSLQLAYDDDLKAIWSSYPDVAQAEDTMAAAEADAVALSERVKQARIEARSKKISTELTQQLRDAKKRLKDARQARRDAIAVVKDDAAERRKARSDQLAADQKALYGQYCRDGDLYWASFNTVLDHHKTAVKRIAAQRASGKPATLRHHRFDGSGTIAVQLQRQAGAPPRTPMVLADEAGKYRNVLHIPGWTDPDVWEQMTRSQCRQSGRVTVRMRCGSTDGQPQWIDLPVQVHRWLPADADITGAELVVTRVAGIYRAKLCVTARIGDTEPVTSGPTVALHLGWRSTEEGTAVATWRSDAPLDIPFGLRTVMRVDAAGTSGIIVVPATIERRLTRTENIASSRSLALDALRDKVVGWLSDNDAPTYRDAPLEAATVKQWKSPQRFASLAHAWKDNGTEISDILWAWFSLDRKQWAQQENGRRKALGHRDDLYRQIAAVISDQAGHVLVDDTSVAELSARAMERTELPTEVQQKIDRRRDHAAPGGLRASVVAAMTRDGVPVTIVAAADFTRTHSRCGHVNPADDRYLSNPVRCDGCGAMYDQDRSFVTLMLRAATAPSNP
;
A
#
# COMPACT_ATOMS: atom_id res chain seq x y z
N MET A 1 15.06 -3.09 23.81
CA MET A 1 15.14 -2.24 22.60
C MET A 1 14.07 -1.15 22.74
N THR A 2 13.83 -0.31 21.75
CA THR A 2 12.68 0.62 21.78
C THR A 2 11.89 0.40 20.52
N THR A 3 10.58 0.28 20.64
CA THR A 3 9.70 0.09 19.48
C THR A 3 9.27 1.44 18.93
N MET A 4 9.37 1.62 17.61
CA MET A 4 8.86 2.82 16.94
C MET A 4 7.39 2.62 16.57
N THR A 5 6.54 3.55 16.99
CA THR A 5 5.11 3.56 16.66
C THR A 5 4.71 4.87 16.00
N VAL A 6 3.62 4.83 15.24
CA VAL A 6 3.04 6.01 14.58
C VAL A 6 1.60 6.19 15.02
N HIS A 7 1.32 7.29 15.71
CA HIS A 7 -0.02 7.68 16.13
C HIS A 7 -0.63 8.61 15.08
N THR A 8 -1.76 8.21 14.50
CA THR A 8 -2.44 9.01 13.47
C THR A 8 -3.64 9.74 14.06
N MET A 9 -3.69 11.06 13.88
CA MET A 9 -4.79 11.93 14.27
C MET A 9 -5.44 12.52 13.01
N GLY A 10 -6.78 12.45 12.93
CA GLY A 10 -7.51 13.00 11.78
C GLY A 10 -7.66 14.51 11.92
N VAL A 11 -7.31 15.28 10.87
CA VAL A 11 -7.61 16.71 10.83
C VAL A 11 -9.09 16.89 10.47
N HIS A 12 -9.74 17.87 11.10
CA HIS A 12 -11.15 18.17 10.89
C HIS A 12 -11.46 18.38 9.41
N TYR A 13 -12.49 17.70 8.89
CA TYR A 13 -12.76 17.62 7.44
C TYR A 13 -13.17 18.94 6.77
N LYS A 14 -13.55 19.97 7.56
CA LYS A 14 -13.81 21.33 7.05
C LYS A 14 -12.58 22.23 7.04
N TRP A 15 -11.47 21.79 7.64
CA TRP A 15 -10.24 22.57 7.64
C TRP A 15 -9.76 22.74 6.21
N GLN A 16 -9.52 24.00 5.83
CA GLN A 16 -9.02 24.36 4.53
C GLN A 16 -7.50 24.44 4.59
N ILE A 17 -6.82 23.94 3.54
CA ILE A 17 -5.37 24.02 3.43
C ILE A 17 -4.97 25.49 3.34
N PRO A 18 -4.23 26.03 4.33
CA PRO A 18 -3.71 27.39 4.27
C PRO A 18 -2.75 27.57 3.09
N GLU A 19 -2.64 28.78 2.54
CA GLU A 19 -1.76 29.05 1.40
C GLU A 19 -0.31 28.70 1.72
N VAL A 20 0.16 29.05 2.92
CA VAL A 20 1.51 28.71 3.39
C VAL A 20 1.77 27.20 3.32
N LEU A 21 0.81 26.36 3.69
CA LEU A 21 0.95 24.91 3.57
C LEU A 21 0.97 24.47 2.10
N ARG A 22 0.14 25.07 1.25
CA ARG A 22 0.11 24.76 -0.18
C ARG A 22 1.46 25.05 -0.83
N GLN A 23 2.07 26.18 -0.50
CA GLN A 23 3.42 26.54 -0.93
C GLN A 23 4.45 25.51 -0.46
N GLN A 24 4.42 25.14 0.83
CA GLN A 24 5.35 24.13 1.38
C GLN A 24 5.19 22.75 0.73
N LEU A 25 3.95 22.32 0.46
CA LEU A 25 3.66 21.09 -0.27
C LEU A 25 4.18 21.15 -1.72
N TRP A 26 4.05 22.30 -2.37
CA TRP A 26 4.57 22.53 -3.71
C TRP A 26 6.10 22.50 -3.75
N LEU A 27 6.77 23.16 -2.81
CA LEU A 27 8.24 23.11 -2.67
C LEU A 27 8.73 21.68 -2.39
N ALA A 28 8.08 20.96 -1.47
CA ALA A 28 8.40 19.57 -1.18
C ALA A 28 8.19 18.66 -2.40
N HIS A 29 7.15 18.94 -3.20
CA HIS A 29 6.91 18.24 -4.46
C HIS A 29 8.03 18.52 -5.48
N ASN A 30 8.38 19.78 -5.72
CA ASN A 30 9.44 20.11 -6.67
C ASN A 30 10.78 19.51 -6.25
N LEU A 31 11.13 19.56 -4.96
CA LEU A 31 12.33 18.89 -4.44
C LEU A 31 12.34 17.40 -4.79
N ARG A 32 11.20 16.72 -4.62
CA ARG A 32 11.07 15.31 -4.98
C ARG A 32 11.30 15.10 -6.48
N GLU A 33 10.72 15.95 -7.32
CA GLU A 33 10.87 15.86 -8.77
C GLU A 33 12.33 16.12 -9.20
N ASP A 34 13.01 17.09 -8.59
CA ASP A 34 14.44 17.36 -8.84
C ASP A 34 15.33 16.19 -8.39
N LEU A 35 15.04 15.58 -7.23
CA LEU A 35 15.73 14.36 -6.80
C LEU A 35 15.52 13.19 -7.79
N VAL A 36 14.32 13.06 -8.36
CA VAL A 36 14.05 12.08 -9.42
C VAL A 36 14.87 12.40 -10.66
N SER A 37 14.92 13.66 -11.10
CA SER A 37 15.74 14.09 -12.25
C SER A 37 17.21 13.76 -12.05
N LEU A 38 17.78 14.10 -10.87
CA LEU A 38 19.18 13.80 -10.54
C LEU A 38 19.47 12.30 -10.55
N GLN A 39 18.56 11.49 -10.00
CA GLN A 39 18.74 10.04 -9.98
C GLN A 39 18.62 9.41 -11.38
N LEU A 40 17.72 9.92 -12.23
CA LEU A 40 17.61 9.45 -13.62
C LEU A 40 18.86 9.82 -14.42
N ALA A 41 19.35 11.06 -14.30
CA ALA A 41 20.60 11.48 -14.92
C ALA A 41 21.79 10.61 -14.44
N TYR A 42 21.87 10.32 -13.14
CA TYR A 42 22.87 9.41 -12.60
C TYR A 42 22.77 7.99 -13.18
N ASP A 43 21.55 7.43 -13.26
CA ASP A 43 21.32 6.09 -13.82
C ASP A 43 21.74 6.05 -15.31
N ASP A 44 21.43 7.10 -16.08
CA ASP A 44 21.80 7.25 -17.48
C ASP A 44 23.32 7.41 -17.66
N ASP A 45 23.98 8.19 -16.81
CA ASP A 45 25.44 8.34 -16.82
C ASP A 45 26.16 7.05 -16.44
N LEU A 46 25.65 6.31 -15.44
CA LEU A 46 26.18 4.98 -15.12
C LEU A 46 26.03 4.04 -16.31
N LYS A 47 24.89 4.08 -16.99
CA LYS A 47 24.69 3.30 -18.21
C LYS A 47 25.72 3.72 -19.27
N ALA A 48 25.92 5.00 -19.51
CA ALA A 48 26.91 5.50 -20.47
C ALA A 48 28.36 5.08 -20.12
N ILE A 49 28.72 5.06 -18.83
CA ILE A 49 30.03 4.52 -18.38
C ILE A 49 30.16 3.06 -18.77
N TRP A 50 29.14 2.23 -18.51
CA TRP A 50 29.17 0.82 -18.89
C TRP A 50 29.20 0.61 -20.40
N SER A 51 28.34 1.31 -21.15
CA SER A 51 28.28 1.23 -22.60
C SER A 51 29.52 1.81 -23.30
N SER A 52 30.39 2.53 -22.58
CA SER A 52 31.68 2.97 -23.15
C SER A 52 32.70 1.83 -23.33
N TYR A 53 32.47 0.68 -22.71
CA TYR A 53 33.28 -0.53 -22.91
C TYR A 53 32.71 -1.36 -24.06
N PRO A 54 33.50 -1.70 -25.11
CA PRO A 54 33.01 -2.37 -26.32
C PRO A 54 32.25 -3.67 -26.08
N ASP A 55 32.77 -4.56 -25.22
CA ASP A 55 32.15 -5.86 -24.94
C ASP A 55 30.79 -5.71 -24.23
N VAL A 56 30.67 -4.69 -23.37
CA VAL A 56 29.40 -4.38 -22.70
C VAL A 56 28.39 -3.81 -23.69
N ALA A 57 28.82 -2.90 -24.58
CA ALA A 57 27.96 -2.34 -25.62
C ALA A 57 27.42 -3.43 -26.56
N GLN A 58 28.29 -4.35 -27.02
CA GLN A 58 27.89 -5.49 -27.85
C GLN A 58 26.89 -6.42 -27.12
N ALA A 59 27.11 -6.67 -25.83
CA ALA A 59 26.18 -7.44 -25.02
C ALA A 59 24.83 -6.73 -24.82
N GLU A 60 24.83 -5.40 -24.72
CA GLU A 60 23.62 -4.58 -24.66
C GLU A 60 22.82 -4.61 -25.96
N ASP A 61 23.48 -4.53 -27.12
CA ASP A 61 22.83 -4.66 -28.43
C ASP A 61 22.19 -6.05 -28.61
N THR A 62 22.93 -7.10 -28.21
CA THR A 62 22.42 -8.48 -28.23
C THR A 62 21.20 -8.64 -27.32
N MET A 63 21.25 -8.04 -26.12
CA MET A 63 20.14 -8.05 -25.18
C MET A 63 18.92 -7.29 -25.72
N ALA A 64 19.12 -6.12 -26.33
CA ALA A 64 18.04 -5.32 -26.92
C ALA A 64 17.35 -6.07 -28.07
N ALA A 65 18.12 -6.73 -28.94
CA ALA A 65 17.58 -7.57 -30.01
C ALA A 65 16.77 -8.76 -29.47
N ALA A 66 17.29 -9.44 -28.44
CA ALA A 66 16.58 -10.56 -27.79
C ALA A 66 15.30 -10.12 -27.05
N GLU A 67 15.30 -8.92 -26.46
CA GLU A 67 14.12 -8.35 -25.82
C GLU A 67 13.05 -7.98 -26.84
N ALA A 68 13.42 -7.33 -27.95
CA ALA A 68 12.50 -7.00 -29.04
C ALA A 68 11.83 -8.26 -29.63
N ASP A 69 12.61 -9.31 -29.87
CA ASP A 69 12.10 -10.61 -30.34
C ASP A 69 11.12 -11.25 -29.34
N ALA A 70 11.47 -11.27 -28.05
CA ALA A 70 10.60 -11.81 -27.00
C ALA A 70 9.28 -11.02 -26.86
N VAL A 71 9.32 -9.69 -26.98
CA VAL A 71 8.12 -8.83 -26.97
C VAL A 71 7.25 -9.10 -28.20
N ALA A 72 7.83 -9.16 -29.40
CA ALA A 72 7.10 -9.45 -30.63
C ALA A 72 6.41 -10.83 -30.59
N LEU A 73 7.11 -11.87 -30.13
CA LEU A 73 6.54 -13.21 -29.95
C LEU A 73 5.47 -13.25 -28.86
N SER A 74 5.63 -12.48 -27.78
CA SER A 74 4.61 -12.38 -26.72
C SER A 74 3.32 -11.76 -27.25
N GLU A 75 3.38 -10.71 -28.06
CA GLU A 75 2.19 -10.12 -28.67
C GLU A 75 1.56 -11.06 -29.72
N ARG A 76 2.35 -11.82 -30.50
CA ARG A 76 1.82 -12.87 -31.40
C ARG A 76 1.08 -13.97 -30.65
N VAL A 77 1.63 -14.44 -29.52
CA VAL A 77 0.99 -15.41 -28.63
C VAL A 77 -0.32 -14.86 -28.06
N LYS A 78 -0.32 -13.60 -27.63
CA LYS A 78 -1.53 -12.94 -27.14
C LYS A 78 -2.61 -12.81 -28.22
N GLN A 79 -2.23 -12.42 -29.44
CA GLN A 79 -3.14 -12.34 -30.58
C GLN A 79 -3.72 -13.71 -30.94
N ALA A 80 -2.89 -14.75 -30.98
CA ALA A 80 -3.34 -16.13 -31.22
C ALA A 80 -4.33 -16.63 -30.15
N ARG A 81 -4.18 -16.22 -28.87
CA ARG A 81 -5.17 -16.54 -27.81
C ARG A 81 -6.51 -15.85 -28.05
N ILE A 82 -6.48 -14.59 -28.49
CA ILE A 82 -7.69 -13.83 -28.78
C ILE A 82 -8.45 -14.49 -29.93
N GLU A 83 -7.75 -14.86 -31.01
CA GLU A 83 -8.32 -15.53 -32.18
C GLU A 83 -8.86 -16.93 -31.86
N ALA A 84 -8.09 -17.74 -31.13
CA ALA A 84 -8.52 -19.09 -30.72
C ALA A 84 -9.61 -19.06 -29.62
N ARG A 85 -9.85 -17.90 -28.99
CA ARG A 85 -10.69 -17.74 -27.78
C ARG A 85 -10.38 -18.77 -26.69
N SER A 86 -9.12 -19.21 -26.63
CA SER A 86 -8.66 -20.31 -25.79
C SER A 86 -7.30 -19.98 -25.19
N LYS A 87 -7.05 -20.49 -23.98
CA LYS A 87 -5.72 -20.44 -23.37
C LYS A 87 -4.73 -21.39 -24.06
N LYS A 88 -5.22 -22.40 -24.78
CA LYS A 88 -4.42 -23.35 -25.58
C LYS A 88 -4.09 -22.72 -26.94
N ILE A 89 -2.80 -22.61 -27.23
CA ILE A 89 -2.25 -22.12 -28.51
C ILE A 89 -1.38 -23.24 -29.10
N SER A 90 -0.95 -23.10 -30.36
CA SER A 90 0.04 -23.99 -30.96
C SER A 90 1.28 -24.15 -30.06
N THR A 91 1.74 -25.39 -29.99
CA THR A 91 2.96 -25.79 -29.28
C THR A 91 4.17 -25.06 -29.83
N GLU A 92 4.19 -24.79 -31.14
CA GLU A 92 5.28 -24.11 -31.83
C GLU A 92 5.45 -22.64 -31.39
N LEU A 93 4.40 -21.82 -31.38
CA LEU A 93 4.50 -20.41 -30.94
C LEU A 93 4.91 -20.31 -29.47
N THR A 94 4.42 -21.24 -28.65
CA THR A 94 4.80 -21.33 -27.23
C THR A 94 6.27 -21.70 -27.07
N GLN A 95 6.77 -22.61 -27.91
CA GLN A 95 8.18 -22.99 -27.95
C GLN A 95 9.07 -21.85 -28.44
N GLN A 96 8.69 -21.14 -29.52
CA GLN A 96 9.41 -19.96 -30.00
C GLN A 96 9.51 -18.88 -28.91
N LEU A 97 8.43 -18.58 -28.19
CA LEU A 97 8.45 -17.64 -27.07
C LEU A 97 9.35 -18.13 -25.92
N ARG A 98 9.35 -19.44 -25.63
CA ARG A 98 10.24 -20.03 -24.62
C ARG A 98 11.71 -19.86 -25.02
N ASP A 99 12.04 -20.13 -26.27
CA ASP A 99 13.40 -20.00 -26.81
C ASP A 99 13.85 -18.54 -26.85
N ALA A 100 12.98 -17.60 -27.24
CA ALA A 100 13.26 -16.17 -27.19
C ALA A 100 13.49 -15.68 -25.75
N LYS A 101 12.69 -16.15 -24.78
CA LYS A 101 12.92 -15.85 -23.35
C LYS A 101 14.23 -16.44 -22.84
N LYS A 102 14.62 -17.62 -23.31
CA LYS A 102 15.92 -18.22 -23.01
C LYS A 102 17.05 -17.36 -23.57
N ARG A 103 17.00 -16.98 -24.86
CA ARG A 103 17.96 -16.04 -25.48
C ARG A 103 18.08 -14.73 -24.70
N LEU A 104 16.96 -14.16 -24.26
CA LEU A 104 16.95 -12.95 -23.44
C LEU A 104 17.62 -13.18 -22.06
N LYS A 105 17.39 -14.33 -21.42
CA LYS A 105 18.07 -14.70 -20.16
C LYS A 105 19.57 -14.83 -20.36
N ASP A 106 19.98 -15.50 -21.44
CA ASP A 106 21.39 -15.73 -21.77
C ASP A 106 22.09 -14.40 -22.13
N ALA A 107 21.45 -13.53 -22.91
CA ALA A 107 21.96 -12.19 -23.22
C ALA A 107 22.09 -11.29 -21.97
N ARG A 108 21.14 -11.38 -21.02
CA ARG A 108 21.26 -10.70 -19.73
C ARG A 108 22.41 -11.23 -18.89
N GLN A 109 22.71 -12.53 -18.97
CA GLN A 109 23.87 -13.12 -18.31
C GLN A 109 25.17 -12.61 -18.96
N ALA A 110 25.27 -12.67 -20.29
CA ALA A 110 26.44 -12.18 -21.03
C ALA A 110 26.74 -10.70 -20.71
N ARG A 111 25.71 -9.84 -20.60
CA ARG A 111 25.88 -8.46 -20.16
C ARG A 111 26.44 -8.35 -18.74
N ARG A 112 25.97 -9.19 -17.80
CA ARG A 112 26.49 -9.19 -16.42
C ARG A 112 27.95 -9.65 -16.38
N ASP A 113 28.30 -10.63 -17.19
CA ASP A 113 29.66 -11.16 -17.27
C ASP A 113 30.61 -10.12 -17.89
N ALA A 114 30.20 -9.45 -18.97
CA ALA A 114 30.96 -8.34 -19.56
C ALA A 114 31.17 -7.19 -18.57
N ILE A 115 30.14 -6.81 -17.80
CA ILE A 115 30.26 -5.79 -16.75
C ILE A 115 31.23 -6.24 -15.63
N ALA A 116 31.23 -7.53 -15.28
CA ALA A 116 32.11 -8.05 -14.25
C ALA A 116 33.59 -7.92 -14.62
N VAL A 117 33.94 -8.10 -15.90
CA VAL A 117 35.31 -7.97 -16.42
C VAL A 117 35.84 -6.54 -16.28
N VAL A 118 35.02 -5.53 -16.59
CA VAL A 118 35.43 -4.11 -16.61
C VAL A 118 35.09 -3.35 -15.32
N LYS A 119 34.61 -4.06 -14.29
CA LYS A 119 34.03 -3.45 -13.08
C LYS A 119 35.04 -2.58 -12.32
N ASP A 120 36.28 -3.05 -12.25
CA ASP A 120 37.36 -2.41 -11.49
C ASP A 120 37.93 -1.22 -12.27
N ASP A 121 38.12 -1.35 -13.58
CA ASP A 121 38.49 -0.25 -14.47
C ASP A 121 37.47 0.90 -14.42
N ALA A 122 36.18 0.57 -14.30
CA ALA A 122 35.11 1.56 -14.18
C ALA A 122 34.95 2.13 -12.76
N ALA A 123 35.62 1.59 -11.75
CA ALA A 123 35.34 1.90 -10.34
C ALA A 123 35.56 3.37 -9.99
N GLU A 124 36.63 3.98 -10.49
CA GLU A 124 36.94 5.39 -10.24
C GLU A 124 35.88 6.32 -10.85
N ARG A 125 35.51 6.09 -12.12
CA ARG A 125 34.45 6.86 -12.81
C ARG A 125 33.11 6.75 -12.10
N ARG A 126 32.75 5.54 -11.65
CA ARG A 126 31.50 5.32 -10.89
C ARG A 126 31.52 6.00 -9.53
N LYS A 127 32.64 5.96 -8.83
CA LYS A 127 32.81 6.66 -7.55
C LYS A 127 32.69 8.16 -7.74
N ALA A 128 33.42 8.73 -8.70
CA ALA A 128 33.34 10.15 -9.02
C ALA A 128 31.90 10.59 -9.33
N ARG A 129 31.14 9.79 -10.10
CA ARG A 129 29.75 10.12 -10.39
C ARG A 129 28.82 9.98 -9.18
N SER A 130 29.07 9.00 -8.31
CA SER A 130 28.35 8.85 -7.03
C SER A 130 28.61 10.03 -6.10
N ASP A 131 29.86 10.49 -6.01
CA ASP A 131 30.25 11.65 -5.21
C ASP A 131 29.60 12.93 -5.77
N GLN A 132 29.54 13.07 -7.09
CA GLN A 132 28.82 14.17 -7.74
C GLN A 132 27.33 14.14 -7.45
N LEU A 133 26.67 12.98 -7.54
CA LEU A 133 25.24 12.86 -7.18
C LEU A 133 25.01 13.30 -5.73
N ALA A 134 25.89 12.90 -4.80
CA ALA A 134 25.79 13.32 -3.40
C ALA A 134 25.99 14.84 -3.23
N ALA A 135 26.91 15.43 -3.99
CA ALA A 135 27.11 16.88 -4.04
C ALA A 135 25.90 17.63 -4.61
N ASP A 136 25.31 17.13 -5.70
CA ASP A 136 24.12 17.69 -6.35
C ASP A 136 22.91 17.62 -5.41
N GLN A 137 22.69 16.49 -4.75
CA GLN A 137 21.65 16.34 -3.72
C GLN A 137 21.86 17.30 -2.54
N LYS A 138 23.11 17.53 -2.13
CA LYS A 138 23.45 18.51 -1.09
C LYS A 138 23.21 19.95 -1.57
N ALA A 139 23.43 20.25 -2.84
CA ALA A 139 23.17 21.56 -3.42
C ALA A 139 21.67 21.91 -3.39
N LEU A 140 20.78 20.92 -3.58
CA LEU A 140 19.33 21.11 -3.43
C LEU A 140 18.93 21.61 -2.03
N TYR A 141 19.69 21.29 -0.99
CA TYR A 141 19.44 21.86 0.34
C TYR A 141 19.61 23.38 0.34
N GLY A 142 20.64 23.89 -0.33
CA GLY A 142 20.85 25.33 -0.52
C GLY A 142 19.64 25.95 -1.23
N GLN A 143 19.29 25.41 -2.39
CA GLN A 143 18.20 25.89 -3.23
C GLN A 143 16.83 25.92 -2.51
N TYR A 144 16.46 24.84 -1.81
CA TYR A 144 15.13 24.73 -1.22
C TYR A 144 15.01 25.27 0.21
N CYS A 145 16.06 25.18 1.03
CA CYS A 145 16.00 25.51 2.45
C CYS A 145 16.77 26.78 2.84
N ARG A 146 17.90 27.07 2.17
CA ARG A 146 18.71 28.27 2.48
C ARG A 146 18.20 29.47 1.70
N ASP A 147 18.04 29.29 0.40
CA ASP A 147 17.62 30.32 -0.54
C ASP A 147 16.10 30.23 -0.81
N GLY A 148 15.46 29.16 -0.34
CA GLY A 148 14.02 28.93 -0.42
C GLY A 148 13.37 28.75 0.96
N ASP A 149 12.03 28.70 0.97
CA ASP A 149 11.24 28.67 2.21
C ASP A 149 11.00 27.26 2.78
N LEU A 150 11.50 26.18 2.15
CA LEU A 150 11.19 24.82 2.56
C LEU A 150 11.80 24.50 3.92
N TYR A 151 10.98 24.01 4.85
CA TYR A 151 11.50 23.62 6.15
C TYR A 151 12.47 22.42 6.07
N TRP A 152 13.65 22.55 6.69
CA TRP A 152 14.72 21.55 6.65
C TRP A 152 14.27 20.13 7.04
N ALA A 153 13.33 19.99 7.97
CA ALA A 153 12.82 18.68 8.37
C ALA A 153 11.98 18.03 7.27
N SER A 154 11.21 18.84 6.52
CA SER A 154 10.48 18.37 5.34
C SER A 154 11.43 17.97 4.22
N PHE A 155 12.51 18.73 4.01
CA PHE A 155 13.58 18.35 3.07
C PHE A 155 14.15 16.96 3.40
N ASN A 156 14.52 16.72 4.67
CA ASN A 156 15.07 15.43 5.10
C ASN A 156 14.08 14.29 4.87
N THR A 157 12.82 14.47 5.24
CA THR A 157 11.78 13.45 5.00
C THR A 157 11.59 13.14 3.52
N VAL A 158 11.57 14.16 2.65
CA VAL A 158 11.49 13.95 1.18
C VAL A 158 12.71 13.18 0.67
N LEU A 159 13.91 13.52 1.14
CA LEU A 159 15.15 12.84 0.77
C LEU A 159 15.15 11.37 1.25
N ASP A 160 14.71 11.09 2.47
CA ASP A 160 14.66 9.73 3.02
C ASP A 160 13.61 8.87 2.30
N HIS A 161 12.45 9.44 1.95
CA HIS A 161 11.48 8.80 1.08
C HIS A 161 12.05 8.51 -0.31
N HIS A 162 12.80 9.44 -0.89
CA HIS A 162 13.47 9.23 -2.17
C HIS A 162 14.49 8.09 -2.09
N LYS A 163 15.38 8.09 -1.09
CA LYS A 163 16.36 7.00 -0.86
C LYS A 163 15.67 5.65 -0.70
N THR A 164 14.57 5.60 0.03
CA THR A 164 13.76 4.37 0.20
C THR A 164 13.17 3.91 -1.13
N ALA A 165 12.68 4.84 -1.95
CA ALA A 165 12.17 4.54 -3.29
C ALA A 165 13.28 4.00 -4.22
N VAL A 166 14.48 4.59 -4.19
CA VAL A 166 15.65 4.11 -4.94
C VAL A 166 16.05 2.70 -4.52
N LYS A 167 16.19 2.44 -3.21
CA LYS A 167 16.49 1.10 -2.68
C LYS A 167 15.46 0.06 -3.15
N ARG A 168 14.17 0.39 -3.09
CA ARG A 168 13.09 -0.48 -3.56
C ARG A 168 13.19 -0.78 -5.06
N ILE A 169 13.48 0.23 -5.88
CA ILE A 169 13.67 0.06 -7.33
C ILE A 169 14.89 -0.83 -7.60
N ALA A 170 16.00 -0.60 -6.91
CA ALA A 170 17.19 -1.44 -7.02
C ALA A 170 16.90 -2.91 -6.67
N ALA A 171 16.17 -3.15 -5.56
CA ALA A 171 15.73 -4.49 -5.19
C ALA A 171 14.81 -5.14 -6.24
N GLN A 172 13.89 -4.36 -6.82
CA GLN A 172 13.04 -4.85 -7.92
C GLN A 172 13.86 -5.22 -9.16
N ARG A 173 14.81 -4.36 -9.57
CA ARG A 173 15.73 -4.63 -10.70
C ARG A 173 16.60 -5.86 -10.43
N ALA A 174 17.12 -6.02 -9.21
CA ALA A 174 17.89 -7.21 -8.80
C ALA A 174 17.05 -8.49 -8.87
N SER A 175 15.74 -8.41 -8.58
CA SER A 175 14.79 -9.51 -8.76
C SER A 175 14.33 -9.72 -10.21
N GLY A 176 14.93 -9.03 -11.19
CA GLY A 176 14.62 -9.14 -12.61
C GLY A 176 13.34 -8.41 -13.04
N LYS A 177 12.75 -7.57 -12.19
CA LYS A 177 11.54 -6.80 -12.49
C LYS A 177 11.92 -5.41 -13.04
N PRO A 178 11.36 -4.97 -14.17
CA PRO A 178 11.60 -3.63 -14.67
C PRO A 178 11.01 -2.61 -13.71
N ALA A 179 11.85 -1.70 -13.21
CA ALA A 179 11.45 -0.65 -12.29
C ALA A 179 12.24 0.62 -12.59
N THR A 180 11.55 1.77 -12.57
CA THR A 180 12.17 3.09 -12.77
C THR A 180 11.46 4.13 -11.92
N LEU A 181 12.18 5.18 -11.53
CA LEU A 181 11.57 6.36 -10.94
C LEU A 181 10.73 7.07 -12.00
N ARG A 182 9.69 7.77 -11.56
CA ARG A 182 8.79 8.49 -12.44
C ARG A 182 8.53 9.85 -11.86
N HIS A 183 8.46 10.83 -12.76
CA HIS A 183 7.96 12.15 -12.43
C HIS A 183 6.45 12.10 -12.15
N HIS A 184 6.01 12.96 -11.25
CA HIS A 184 4.60 13.14 -10.94
C HIS A 184 4.21 14.60 -11.12
N ARG A 185 2.95 14.84 -11.49
CA ARG A 185 2.39 16.19 -11.49
C ARG A 185 1.94 16.55 -10.09
N PHE A 186 2.14 17.81 -9.71
CA PHE A 186 1.57 18.34 -8.49
C PHE A 186 0.04 18.35 -8.58
N ASP A 187 -0.62 17.77 -7.58
CA ASP A 187 -2.07 17.74 -7.47
C ASP A 187 -2.58 18.36 -6.15
N GLY A 188 -1.68 18.99 -5.39
CA GLY A 188 -1.93 19.55 -4.05
C GLY A 188 -1.83 18.54 -2.91
N SER A 189 -1.54 17.26 -3.20
CA SER A 189 -1.22 16.27 -2.16
C SER A 189 0.28 16.24 -1.85
N GLY A 190 0.63 15.71 -0.68
CA GLY A 190 2.01 15.59 -0.24
C GLY A 190 2.13 15.43 1.26
N THR A 191 3.37 15.47 1.75
CA THR A 191 3.70 15.38 3.17
C THR A 191 4.66 16.49 3.53
N ILE A 192 4.38 17.19 4.62
CA ILE A 192 5.36 18.03 5.31
C ILE A 192 5.69 17.41 6.66
N ALA A 193 6.89 17.65 7.16
CA ALA A 193 7.39 17.02 8.36
C ALA A 193 8.08 18.02 9.29
N VAL A 194 8.01 17.71 10.59
CA VAL A 194 8.84 18.29 11.63
C VAL A 194 9.63 17.17 12.31
N GLN A 195 10.88 17.44 12.61
CA GLN A 195 11.75 16.56 13.36
C GLN A 195 12.12 17.25 14.67
N LEU A 196 11.90 16.57 15.78
CA LEU A 196 12.26 17.11 17.10
C LEU A 196 13.68 16.66 17.39
N GLN A 197 14.67 17.55 17.35
CA GLN A 197 16.05 17.14 17.66
C GLN A 197 16.26 16.99 19.18
N ARG A 198 16.96 15.94 19.59
CA ARG A 198 17.34 15.70 20.98
C ARG A 198 18.85 15.48 21.05
N GLN A 199 19.54 16.27 21.87
CA GLN A 199 20.95 16.02 22.18
C GLN A 199 21.08 14.81 23.11
N ALA A 200 22.22 14.12 23.06
CA ALA A 200 22.50 13.04 24.00
C ALA A 200 22.43 13.54 25.45
N GLY A 201 21.80 12.76 26.33
CA GLY A 201 21.58 13.13 27.74
C GLY A 201 20.40 14.07 28.02
N ALA A 202 19.81 14.72 27.01
CA ALA A 202 18.61 15.53 27.21
C ALA A 202 17.38 14.65 27.51
N PRO A 203 16.42 15.13 28.34
CA PRO A 203 15.23 14.37 28.70
C PRO A 203 14.39 13.99 27.47
N PRO A 204 13.61 12.89 27.54
CA PRO A 204 12.77 12.44 26.43
C PRO A 204 11.78 13.51 25.99
N ARG A 205 11.42 13.48 24.71
CA ARG A 205 10.42 14.38 24.10
C ARG A 205 9.02 13.87 24.42
N THR A 206 8.67 13.91 25.71
CA THR A 206 7.38 13.38 26.17
C THR A 206 6.24 14.24 25.67
N PRO A 207 5.01 13.70 25.54
CA PRO A 207 3.86 14.48 25.16
C PRO A 207 3.60 15.66 26.10
N MET A 208 3.89 15.51 27.40
CA MET A 208 3.79 16.58 28.39
C MET A 208 4.68 17.78 28.04
N VAL A 209 5.94 17.54 27.64
CA VAL A 209 6.86 18.61 27.20
C VAL A 209 6.38 19.29 25.93
N LEU A 210 5.65 18.56 25.07
CA LEU A 210 5.04 19.06 23.85
C LEU A 210 3.71 19.78 24.06
N ALA A 211 3.05 19.56 25.20
CA ALA A 211 1.83 20.24 25.59
C ALA A 211 2.10 21.57 26.30
N ASP A 212 3.25 21.70 26.98
CA ASP A 212 3.68 22.93 27.64
C ASP A 212 3.93 24.06 26.63
N GLU A 213 3.20 25.17 26.80
CA GLU A 213 3.35 26.38 26.00
C GLU A 213 4.72 27.05 26.16
N ALA A 214 5.36 26.90 27.33
CA ALA A 214 6.72 27.36 27.59
C ALA A 214 7.78 26.29 27.23
N GLY A 215 7.34 25.12 26.75
CA GLY A 215 8.17 23.96 26.48
C GLY A 215 9.29 24.22 25.46
N LYS A 216 10.38 23.46 25.56
CA LYS A 216 11.56 23.56 24.68
C LYS A 216 11.21 23.37 23.20
N TYR A 217 10.21 22.53 22.91
CA TYR A 217 9.83 22.15 21.54
C TYR A 217 8.72 23.01 20.93
N ARG A 218 8.22 24.03 21.64
CA ARG A 218 7.15 24.93 21.18
C ARG A 218 7.42 25.59 19.84
N ASN A 219 8.70 25.76 19.47
CA ASN A 219 9.17 26.35 18.21
C ASN A 219 9.24 25.34 17.04
N VAL A 220 8.79 24.10 17.25
CA VAL A 220 8.74 23.03 16.23
C VAL A 220 7.34 22.42 16.16
N LEU A 221 6.83 21.92 17.28
CA LEU A 221 5.54 21.25 17.40
C LEU A 221 4.98 21.54 18.79
N HIS A 222 3.70 21.87 18.86
CA HIS A 222 2.98 22.08 20.11
C HIS A 222 1.63 21.35 20.04
N ILE A 223 1.41 20.44 20.98
CA ILE A 223 0.22 19.58 21.06
C ILE A 223 -0.53 19.97 22.34
N PRO A 224 -1.26 21.10 22.33
CA PRO A 224 -1.98 21.55 23.52
C PRO A 224 -3.08 20.56 23.88
N GLY A 225 -3.39 20.51 25.18
CA GLY A 225 -4.48 19.69 25.70
C GLY A 225 -4.20 18.19 25.74
N TRP A 226 -2.94 17.75 25.59
CA TRP A 226 -2.57 16.37 25.89
C TRP A 226 -3.11 16.00 27.27
N THR A 227 -3.85 14.90 27.32
CA THR A 227 -4.40 14.34 28.54
C THR A 227 -3.64 13.06 28.84
N ASP A 228 -3.24 12.89 30.10
CA ASP A 228 -2.62 11.67 30.57
C ASP A 228 -3.48 10.45 30.18
N PRO A 229 -2.89 9.39 29.58
CA PRO A 229 -3.62 8.18 29.19
C PRO A 229 -4.46 7.58 30.33
N ASP A 230 -3.96 7.57 31.56
CA ASP A 230 -4.66 6.96 32.69
C ASP A 230 -5.92 7.75 33.03
N VAL A 231 -5.85 9.07 32.98
CA VAL A 231 -7.01 9.96 33.15
C VAL A 231 -7.96 9.80 31.97
N TRP A 232 -7.42 9.73 30.75
CA TRP A 232 -8.20 9.58 29.52
C TRP A 232 -9.03 8.29 29.50
N GLU A 233 -8.47 7.18 29.97
CA GLU A 233 -9.15 5.89 30.04
C GLU A 233 -10.31 5.88 31.05
N GLN A 234 -10.25 6.72 32.08
CA GLN A 234 -11.33 6.90 33.06
C GLN A 234 -12.44 7.83 32.56
N MET A 235 -12.22 8.60 31.49
CA MET A 235 -13.21 9.52 30.94
C MET A 235 -14.35 8.79 30.23
N THR A 236 -15.55 9.35 30.34
CA THR A 236 -16.68 8.91 29.50
C THR A 236 -16.40 9.19 28.02
N ARG A 237 -17.01 8.43 27.11
CA ARG A 237 -16.88 8.67 25.65
C ARG A 237 -17.20 10.11 25.24
N SER A 238 -18.13 10.77 25.93
CA SER A 238 -18.47 12.18 25.67
C SER A 238 -17.33 13.11 26.06
N GLN A 239 -16.76 12.91 27.25
CA GLN A 239 -15.58 13.65 27.73
C GLN A 239 -14.36 13.40 26.84
N CYS A 240 -14.04 12.14 26.47
CA CYS A 240 -12.97 11.84 25.51
C CYS A 240 -13.20 12.57 24.18
N ARG A 241 -14.44 12.59 23.66
CA ARG A 241 -14.74 13.28 22.40
C ARG A 241 -14.50 14.78 22.49
N GLN A 242 -14.83 15.40 23.63
CA GLN A 242 -14.62 16.82 23.88
C GLN A 242 -13.13 17.14 24.08
N SER A 243 -12.46 16.46 25.00
CA SER A 243 -11.04 16.68 25.30
C SER A 243 -10.11 16.26 24.15
N GLY A 244 -10.53 15.33 23.30
CA GLY A 244 -9.78 14.92 22.11
C GLY A 244 -9.84 15.93 20.96
N ARG A 245 -10.63 17.00 21.05
CA ARG A 245 -10.63 18.08 20.06
C ARG A 245 -9.58 19.10 20.44
N VAL A 246 -8.42 19.01 19.80
CA VAL A 246 -7.28 19.89 20.07
C VAL A 246 -6.81 20.54 18.78
N THR A 247 -6.19 21.72 18.91
CA THR A 247 -5.58 22.42 17.77
C THR A 247 -4.07 22.29 17.92
N VAL A 248 -3.47 21.37 17.14
CA VAL A 248 -2.02 21.17 17.13
C VAL A 248 -1.37 22.25 16.31
N ARG A 249 -0.37 22.92 16.86
CA ARG A 249 0.42 23.92 16.13
C ARG A 249 1.72 23.29 15.66
N MET A 250 1.96 23.31 14.35
CA MET A 250 3.11 22.68 13.71
C MET A 250 3.85 23.68 12.83
N ARG A 251 5.18 23.72 12.93
CA ARG A 251 6.00 24.54 12.01
C ARG A 251 6.03 23.87 10.64
N CYS A 252 5.76 24.62 9.59
CA CYS A 252 5.76 24.09 8.22
C CYS A 252 6.83 24.70 7.32
N GLY A 253 7.36 25.88 7.67
CA GLY A 253 8.28 26.64 6.82
C GLY A 253 9.14 27.61 7.61
N SER A 254 9.97 28.36 6.89
CA SER A 254 10.66 29.53 7.41
C SER A 254 10.82 30.54 6.28
N THR A 255 10.40 31.78 6.51
CA THR A 255 10.60 32.88 5.55
C THR A 255 11.33 34.01 6.25
N ASP A 256 12.40 34.51 5.65
CA ASP A 256 13.28 35.54 6.22
C ASP A 256 13.75 35.21 7.65
N GLY A 257 14.05 33.93 7.89
CA GLY A 257 14.44 33.40 9.19
C GLY A 257 13.30 33.28 10.22
N GLN A 258 12.10 33.77 9.92
CA GLN A 258 10.94 33.65 10.80
C GLN A 258 10.18 32.34 10.56
N PRO A 259 9.78 31.62 11.63
CA PRO A 259 9.06 30.36 11.50
C PRO A 259 7.64 30.56 10.96
N GLN A 260 7.27 29.79 9.95
CA GLN A 260 5.90 29.72 9.46
C GLN A 260 5.13 28.59 10.15
N TRP A 261 3.90 28.86 10.55
CA TRP A 261 3.08 27.99 11.38
C TRP A 261 1.79 27.60 10.70
N ILE A 262 1.30 26.41 11.06
CA ILE A 262 -0.06 25.96 10.77
C ILE A 262 -0.72 25.44 12.03
N ASP A 263 -2.00 25.77 12.17
CA ASP A 263 -2.86 25.29 13.24
C ASP A 263 -3.80 24.20 12.69
N LEU A 264 -3.72 23.03 13.31
CA LEU A 264 -4.35 21.80 12.87
C LEU A 264 -5.43 21.38 13.87
N PRO A 265 -6.71 21.64 13.58
CA PRO A 265 -7.80 21.13 14.41
C PRO A 265 -7.91 19.62 14.20
N VAL A 266 -7.41 18.83 15.15
CA VAL A 266 -7.41 17.37 15.09
C VAL A 266 -8.42 16.75 16.04
N GLN A 267 -8.89 15.56 15.69
CA GLN A 267 -9.61 14.68 16.63
C GLN A 267 -8.67 13.55 17.05
N VAL A 268 -8.31 13.56 18.32
CA VAL A 268 -7.58 12.48 18.99
C VAL A 268 -8.59 11.43 19.44
N HIS A 269 -8.27 10.17 19.14
CA HIS A 269 -9.03 9.00 19.59
C HIS A 269 -8.29 8.19 20.66
N ARG A 270 -6.96 8.31 20.69
CA ARG A 270 -6.04 7.74 21.67
C ARG A 270 -4.88 8.70 21.85
N TRP A 271 -4.56 9.08 23.08
CA TRP A 271 -3.41 9.91 23.35
C TRP A 271 -2.10 9.15 23.19
N LEU A 272 -1.02 9.91 23.05
CA LEU A 272 0.34 9.38 23.08
C LEU A 272 0.64 8.93 24.52
N PRO A 273 1.30 7.77 24.73
CA PRO A 273 1.70 7.32 26.05
C PRO A 273 2.55 8.37 26.78
N ALA A 274 2.42 8.46 28.11
CA ALA A 274 3.11 9.48 28.90
C ALA A 274 4.65 9.41 28.79
N ASP A 275 5.19 8.19 28.63
CA ASP A 275 6.60 7.89 28.49
C ASP A 275 7.12 7.96 27.04
N ALA A 276 6.25 8.20 26.06
CA ALA A 276 6.60 8.18 24.65
C ALA A 276 7.64 9.26 24.29
N ASP A 277 8.77 8.86 23.70
CA ASP A 277 9.77 9.79 23.16
C ASP A 277 9.45 10.13 21.70
N ILE A 278 8.76 11.26 21.50
CA ILE A 278 8.28 11.70 20.19
C ILE A 278 9.46 12.18 19.33
N THR A 279 9.68 11.52 18.19
CA THR A 279 10.82 11.80 17.30
C THR A 279 10.50 12.82 16.23
N GLY A 280 9.25 12.88 15.79
CA GLY A 280 8.80 13.75 14.71
C GLY A 280 7.29 13.69 14.52
N ALA A 281 6.80 14.57 13.66
CA ALA A 281 5.42 14.51 13.17
C ALA A 281 5.36 14.86 11.68
N GLU A 282 4.42 14.23 10.98
CA GLU A 282 4.16 14.43 9.56
C GLU A 282 2.71 14.83 9.34
N LEU A 283 2.48 15.91 8.60
CA LEU A 283 1.16 16.24 8.10
C LEU A 283 1.05 15.69 6.68
N VAL A 284 0.22 14.67 6.52
CA VAL A 284 -0.03 14.01 5.22
C VAL A 284 -1.33 14.55 4.65
N VAL A 285 -1.23 15.23 3.51
CA VAL A 285 -2.37 15.74 2.75
C VAL A 285 -2.61 14.84 1.55
N THR A 286 -3.86 14.38 1.41
CA THR A 286 -4.29 13.50 0.32
C THR A 286 -5.51 14.09 -0.38
N ARG A 287 -5.62 13.87 -1.69
CA ARG A 287 -6.78 14.28 -2.48
C ARG A 287 -7.69 13.08 -2.72
N VAL A 288 -8.93 13.12 -2.22
CA VAL A 288 -9.93 12.05 -2.36
C VAL A 288 -11.17 12.62 -3.04
N ALA A 289 -11.43 12.19 -4.28
CA ALA A 289 -12.55 12.67 -5.10
C ALA A 289 -12.65 14.20 -5.16
N GLY A 290 -11.51 14.85 -5.42
CA GLY A 290 -11.41 16.31 -5.52
C GLY A 290 -11.33 17.06 -4.18
N ILE A 291 -11.59 16.40 -3.05
CA ILE A 291 -11.56 17.01 -1.71
C ILE A 291 -10.23 16.67 -1.03
N TYR A 292 -9.57 17.69 -0.48
CA TYR A 292 -8.38 17.47 0.32
C TYR A 292 -8.71 16.97 1.72
N ARG A 293 -7.93 16.00 2.19
CA ARG A 293 -7.99 15.46 3.55
C ARG A 293 -6.60 15.43 4.13
N ALA A 294 -6.48 15.88 5.37
CA ALA A 294 -5.22 15.87 6.09
C ALA A 294 -5.28 14.92 7.30
N LYS A 295 -4.15 14.32 7.62
CA LYS A 295 -3.92 13.56 8.85
C LYS A 295 -2.56 13.93 9.42
N LEU A 296 -2.48 14.06 10.74
CA LEU A 296 -1.24 14.25 11.46
C LEU A 296 -0.75 12.88 11.95
N CYS A 297 0.45 12.48 11.56
CA CYS A 297 1.10 11.25 11.98
C CYS A 297 2.24 11.62 12.94
N VAL A 298 2.12 11.27 14.21
CA VAL A 298 3.17 11.50 15.22
C VAL A 298 3.95 10.22 15.42
N THR A 299 5.27 10.28 15.18
CA THR A 299 6.16 9.13 15.36
C THR A 299 6.79 9.20 16.73
N ALA A 300 6.69 8.12 17.50
CA ALA A 300 7.23 8.02 18.85
C ALA A 300 8.01 6.74 19.04
N ARG A 301 9.03 6.81 19.89
CA ARG A 301 9.66 5.63 20.48
C ARG A 301 8.98 5.36 21.81
N ILE A 302 8.47 4.16 21.99
CA ILE A 302 7.86 3.72 23.24
C ILE A 302 8.78 2.64 23.83
N GLY A 303 8.77 2.50 25.15
CA GLY A 303 9.41 1.36 25.82
C GLY A 303 8.92 0.04 25.21
N ASP A 304 9.78 -0.98 25.21
CA ASP A 304 9.31 -2.31 24.83
C ASP A 304 8.32 -2.80 25.88
N THR A 305 7.20 -3.37 25.42
CA THR A 305 6.19 -3.98 26.27
C THR A 305 6.78 -5.26 26.89
N GLU A 306 6.55 -5.47 28.19
CA GLU A 306 6.95 -6.70 28.85
C GLU A 306 6.29 -7.91 28.17
N PRO A 307 7.05 -8.98 27.83
CA PRO A 307 6.47 -10.12 27.16
C PRO A 307 5.37 -10.78 28.01
N VAL A 308 4.22 -11.05 27.39
CA VAL A 308 3.16 -11.83 28.04
C VAL A 308 3.65 -13.25 28.25
N THR A 309 3.54 -13.75 29.49
CA THR A 309 4.04 -15.08 29.90
C THR A 309 2.92 -16.08 30.21
N SER A 310 1.66 -15.67 30.13
CA SER A 310 0.51 -16.49 30.48
C SER A 310 -0.65 -16.31 29.49
N GLY A 311 -1.49 -17.32 29.36
CA GLY A 311 -2.64 -17.33 28.47
C GLY A 311 -2.55 -18.43 27.41
N PRO A 312 -3.64 -18.75 26.71
CA PRO A 312 -3.69 -19.75 25.66
C PRO A 312 -2.71 -19.51 24.50
N THR A 313 -2.30 -20.60 23.86
CA THR A 313 -1.69 -20.57 22.54
C THR A 313 -2.80 -20.51 21.49
N VAL A 314 -2.72 -19.56 20.55
CA VAL A 314 -3.71 -19.40 19.47
C VAL A 314 -3.03 -19.54 18.11
N ALA A 315 -3.44 -20.55 17.33
CA ALA A 315 -3.02 -20.76 15.95
C ALA A 315 -4.00 -20.13 14.96
N LEU A 316 -3.48 -19.45 13.94
CA LEU A 316 -4.23 -18.79 12.88
C LEU A 316 -3.73 -19.25 11.51
N HIS A 317 -4.63 -19.85 10.74
CA HIS A 317 -4.40 -20.23 9.35
C HIS A 317 -5.21 -19.34 8.39
N LEU A 318 -4.56 -18.72 7.39
CA LEU A 318 -5.23 -17.79 6.46
C LEU A 318 -5.92 -18.50 5.28
N GLY A 319 -7.07 -17.97 4.85
CA GLY A 319 -7.84 -18.45 3.70
C GLY A 319 -8.67 -17.35 3.03
N TRP A 320 -9.48 -17.70 2.02
CA TRP A 320 -10.48 -16.80 1.42
C TRP A 320 -11.65 -17.57 0.76
N ARG A 321 -12.10 -18.65 1.40
CA ARG A 321 -13.21 -19.47 0.88
C ARG A 321 -14.53 -18.71 0.95
N SER A 322 -15.40 -18.94 -0.03
CA SER A 322 -16.77 -18.45 0.04
C SER A 322 -17.55 -19.25 1.07
N THR A 323 -18.39 -18.56 1.83
CA THR A 323 -19.42 -19.13 2.69
C THR A 323 -20.74 -18.39 2.41
N GLU A 324 -21.86 -18.86 2.94
CA GLU A 324 -23.16 -18.19 2.79
C GLU A 324 -23.17 -16.78 3.44
N GLU A 325 -22.39 -16.58 4.49
CA GLU A 325 -22.36 -15.34 5.28
C GLU A 325 -21.31 -14.33 4.79
N GLY A 326 -20.33 -14.78 3.99
CA GLY A 326 -19.24 -13.95 3.50
C GLY A 326 -18.00 -14.76 3.12
N THR A 327 -16.82 -14.16 3.29
CA THR A 327 -15.54 -14.81 2.98
C THR A 327 -14.85 -15.27 4.25
N ALA A 328 -14.60 -16.57 4.39
CA ALA A 328 -13.78 -17.11 5.48
C ALA A 328 -12.31 -16.77 5.22
N VAL A 329 -11.78 -15.82 6.01
CA VAL A 329 -10.42 -15.26 5.85
C VAL A 329 -9.37 -15.92 6.71
N ALA A 330 -9.79 -16.61 7.77
CA ALA A 330 -8.92 -17.45 8.56
C ALA A 330 -9.70 -18.54 9.28
N THR A 331 -9.02 -19.64 9.57
CA THR A 331 -9.42 -20.64 10.56
C THR A 331 -8.52 -20.48 11.77
N TRP A 332 -9.06 -20.59 12.97
CA TRP A 332 -8.29 -20.44 14.20
C TRP A 332 -8.55 -21.59 15.16
N ARG A 333 -7.57 -21.85 16.02
CA ARG A 333 -7.67 -22.82 17.11
C ARG A 333 -6.85 -22.36 18.30
N SER A 334 -7.37 -22.60 19.49
CA SER A 334 -6.72 -22.34 20.76
C SER A 334 -6.70 -23.59 21.62
N ASP A 335 -5.72 -23.69 22.52
CA ASP A 335 -5.62 -24.74 23.54
C ASP A 335 -6.56 -24.50 24.75
N ALA A 336 -7.11 -23.29 24.90
CA ALA A 336 -8.17 -22.96 25.85
C ALA A 336 -9.33 -22.19 25.17
N PRO A 337 -10.54 -22.16 25.75
CA PRO A 337 -11.65 -21.39 25.18
C PRO A 337 -11.34 -19.89 25.16
N LEU A 338 -11.66 -19.21 24.05
CA LEU A 338 -11.60 -17.76 23.95
C LEU A 338 -12.98 -17.14 24.22
N ASP A 339 -13.04 -16.10 25.05
CA ASP A 339 -14.25 -15.29 25.20
C ASP A 339 -14.39 -14.33 24.01
N ILE A 340 -15.38 -14.61 23.16
CA ILE A 340 -15.65 -13.79 21.98
C ILE A 340 -16.77 -12.81 22.29
N PRO A 341 -16.49 -11.47 22.27
CA PRO A 341 -17.50 -10.45 22.51
C PRO A 341 -18.70 -10.62 21.58
N PHE A 342 -19.91 -10.40 22.12
CA PHE A 342 -21.16 -10.61 21.39
C PHE A 342 -21.18 -9.97 20.00
N GLY A 343 -20.69 -8.73 19.88
CA GLY A 343 -20.63 -7.98 18.61
C GLY A 343 -19.71 -8.58 17.54
N LEU A 344 -18.82 -9.50 17.91
CA LEU A 344 -17.89 -10.17 17.00
C LEU A 344 -18.26 -11.62 16.72
N ARG A 345 -19.27 -12.21 17.38
CA ARG A 345 -19.63 -13.63 17.19
C ARG A 345 -20.10 -14.00 15.79
N THR A 346 -20.61 -13.03 15.02
CA THR A 346 -20.97 -13.22 13.60
C THR A 346 -19.76 -13.22 12.66
N VAL A 347 -18.60 -12.79 13.17
CA VAL A 347 -17.35 -12.64 12.41
C VAL A 347 -16.35 -13.68 12.87
N MET A 348 -16.09 -13.77 14.18
CA MET A 348 -15.31 -14.81 14.83
C MET A 348 -16.27 -15.91 15.30
N ARG A 349 -16.55 -16.86 14.42
CA ARG A 349 -17.43 -17.99 14.73
C ARG A 349 -16.67 -19.01 15.55
N VAL A 350 -17.26 -19.46 16.64
CA VAL A 350 -16.71 -20.46 17.57
C VAL A 350 -17.44 -21.78 17.41
N ASP A 351 -16.75 -22.89 17.65
CA ASP A 351 -17.38 -24.17 17.93
C ASP A 351 -18.02 -24.19 19.34
N ALA A 352 -18.68 -25.30 19.68
CA ALA A 352 -19.33 -25.45 20.98
C ALA A 352 -18.35 -25.43 22.17
N ALA A 353 -17.07 -25.73 21.94
CA ALA A 353 -16.03 -25.74 22.97
C ALA A 353 -15.38 -24.35 23.16
N GLY A 354 -15.59 -23.41 22.23
CA GLY A 354 -14.92 -22.11 22.23
C GLY A 354 -13.43 -22.18 21.89
N THR A 355 -12.91 -23.34 21.48
CA THR A 355 -11.48 -23.57 21.24
C THR A 355 -11.10 -23.57 19.77
N SER A 356 -12.07 -23.57 18.86
CA SER A 356 -11.77 -23.44 17.43
C SER A 356 -12.87 -22.71 16.68
N GLY A 357 -12.53 -22.21 15.50
CA GLY A 357 -13.45 -21.36 14.77
C GLY A 357 -12.96 -20.88 13.41
N ILE A 358 -13.77 -20.03 12.79
CA ILE A 358 -13.44 -19.33 11.55
C ILE A 358 -13.67 -17.84 11.71
N ILE A 359 -12.87 -17.05 11.00
CA ILE A 359 -13.02 -15.59 10.89
C ILE A 359 -13.61 -15.30 9.52
N VAL A 360 -14.75 -14.63 9.47
CA VAL A 360 -15.51 -14.32 8.26
C VAL A 360 -15.56 -12.81 8.03
N VAL A 361 -15.12 -12.36 6.86
CA VAL A 361 -15.43 -11.02 6.37
C VAL A 361 -16.88 -11.01 5.88
N PRO A 362 -17.79 -10.22 6.49
CA PRO A 362 -19.20 -10.27 6.13
C PRO A 362 -19.47 -9.88 4.67
N ALA A 363 -20.44 -10.53 4.03
CA ALA A 363 -20.87 -10.23 2.67
C ALA A 363 -21.32 -8.76 2.46
N THR A 364 -21.61 -8.02 3.52
CA THR A 364 -21.92 -6.58 3.45
C THR A 364 -20.72 -5.76 2.95
N ILE A 365 -19.49 -6.15 3.26
CA ILE A 365 -18.27 -5.46 2.81
C ILE A 365 -18.07 -5.72 1.31
N GLU A 366 -18.15 -6.99 0.89
CA GLU A 366 -18.07 -7.39 -0.52
C GLU A 366 -19.13 -6.67 -1.37
N ARG A 367 -20.41 -6.71 -0.96
CA ARG A 367 -21.50 -5.99 -1.66
C ARG A 367 -21.23 -4.48 -1.79
N ARG A 368 -20.67 -3.84 -0.76
CA ARG A 368 -20.31 -2.40 -0.82
C ARG A 368 -19.18 -2.15 -1.80
N LEU A 369 -18.17 -3.01 -1.85
CA LEU A 369 -17.06 -2.90 -2.80
C LEU A 369 -17.56 -3.14 -4.24
N THR A 370 -18.35 -4.18 -4.48
CA THR A 370 -18.99 -4.43 -5.79
C THR A 370 -19.85 -3.24 -6.24
N ARG A 371 -20.62 -2.62 -5.35
CA ARG A 371 -21.37 -1.39 -5.69
C ARG A 371 -20.44 -0.27 -6.15
N THR A 372 -19.28 -0.09 -5.52
CA THR A 372 -18.32 0.96 -5.91
C THR A 372 -17.64 0.64 -7.25
N GLU A 373 -17.41 -0.64 -7.55
CA GLU A 373 -16.93 -1.10 -8.86
C GLU A 373 -17.97 -0.86 -9.95
N ASN A 374 -19.24 -1.12 -9.68
CA ASN A 374 -20.33 -0.84 -10.63
C ASN A 374 -20.42 0.67 -10.93
N ILE A 375 -20.28 1.53 -9.92
CA ILE A 375 -20.20 2.98 -10.14
C ILE A 375 -19.00 3.33 -11.03
N ALA A 376 -17.82 2.74 -10.77
CA ALA A 376 -16.64 2.96 -11.61
C ALA A 376 -16.87 2.53 -13.07
N SER A 377 -17.54 1.40 -13.28
CA SER A 377 -17.91 0.90 -14.60
C SER A 377 -18.89 1.86 -15.30
N SER A 378 -19.96 2.29 -14.63
CA SER A 378 -20.91 3.27 -15.18
C SER A 378 -20.24 4.59 -15.55
N ARG A 379 -19.29 5.08 -14.74
CA ARG A 379 -18.50 6.28 -15.05
C ARG A 379 -17.63 6.09 -16.30
N SER A 380 -17.00 4.93 -16.44
CA SER A 380 -16.20 4.62 -17.64
C SER A 380 -17.06 4.64 -18.90
N LEU A 381 -18.22 3.98 -18.87
CA LEU A 381 -19.16 3.97 -20.00
C LEU A 381 -19.69 5.38 -20.33
N ALA A 382 -20.02 6.16 -19.30
CA ALA A 382 -20.47 7.54 -19.48
C ALA A 382 -19.38 8.44 -20.08
N LEU A 383 -18.10 8.22 -19.71
CA LEU A 383 -16.97 8.92 -20.30
C LEU A 383 -16.77 8.54 -21.78
N ASP A 384 -16.91 7.26 -22.12
CA ASP A 384 -16.77 6.81 -23.50
C ASP A 384 -17.88 7.41 -24.39
N ALA A 385 -19.13 7.38 -23.92
CA ALA A 385 -20.24 8.04 -24.62
C ALA A 385 -20.06 9.56 -24.73
N LEU A 386 -19.53 10.23 -23.70
CA LEU A 386 -19.21 11.66 -23.75
C LEU A 386 -18.11 11.93 -24.79
N ARG A 387 -17.05 11.11 -24.80
CA ARG A 387 -15.94 11.26 -25.75
C ARG A 387 -16.47 11.21 -27.17
N ASP A 388 -17.32 10.25 -27.50
CA ASP A 388 -17.91 10.10 -28.83
C ASP A 388 -18.75 11.33 -29.22
N LYS A 389 -19.54 11.87 -28.29
CA LYS A 389 -20.31 13.11 -28.51
C LYS A 389 -19.42 14.33 -28.76
N VAL A 390 -18.38 14.52 -27.95
CA VAL A 390 -17.44 15.64 -28.11
C VAL A 390 -16.67 15.53 -29.43
N VAL A 391 -16.24 14.32 -29.80
CA VAL A 391 -15.56 14.07 -31.08
C VAL A 391 -16.48 14.36 -32.25
N GLY A 392 -17.73 13.89 -32.22
CA GLY A 392 -18.72 14.18 -33.27
C GLY A 392 -19.00 15.67 -33.39
N TRP A 393 -19.25 16.36 -32.27
CA TRP A 393 -19.47 17.81 -32.28
C TRP A 393 -18.28 18.59 -32.85
N LEU A 394 -17.05 18.23 -32.45
CA LEU A 394 -15.81 18.84 -32.97
C LEU A 394 -15.53 18.54 -34.45
N SER A 395 -16.14 17.51 -35.02
CA SER A 395 -16.04 17.25 -36.45
C SER A 395 -16.94 18.16 -37.28
N ASP A 396 -18.03 18.65 -36.69
CA ASP A 396 -19.06 19.43 -37.38
C ASP A 396 -19.05 20.93 -37.03
N ASN A 397 -18.25 21.34 -36.03
CA ASN A 397 -18.25 22.70 -35.49
C ASN A 397 -16.84 23.20 -35.17
N ASP A 398 -16.67 24.53 -35.21
CA ASP A 398 -15.45 25.18 -34.76
C ASP A 398 -15.30 25.11 -33.23
N ALA A 399 -14.14 24.65 -32.76
CA ALA A 399 -13.87 24.44 -31.35
C ALA A 399 -13.58 25.77 -30.62
N PRO A 400 -14.20 26.03 -29.46
CA PRO A 400 -13.70 27.08 -28.58
C PRO A 400 -12.27 26.77 -28.12
N THR A 401 -11.50 27.82 -27.84
CA THR A 401 -10.10 27.66 -27.41
C THR A 401 -9.98 26.84 -26.12
N TYR A 402 -8.98 25.97 -26.06
CA TYR A 402 -8.64 25.20 -24.86
C TYR A 402 -7.11 25.15 -24.71
N ARG A 403 -6.58 25.76 -23.64
CA ARG A 403 -5.12 25.91 -23.42
C ARG A 403 -4.43 26.56 -24.62
N ASP A 404 -4.93 27.74 -25.00
CA ASP A 404 -4.34 28.64 -25.99
C ASP A 404 -4.36 28.15 -27.45
N ALA A 405 -5.01 27.01 -27.73
CA ALA A 405 -5.20 26.50 -29.09
C ALA A 405 -6.63 25.93 -29.30
N PRO A 406 -7.16 25.94 -30.53
CA PRO A 406 -8.39 25.21 -30.85
C PRO A 406 -8.17 23.70 -30.64
N LEU A 407 -9.21 23.05 -30.12
CA LEU A 407 -9.15 21.63 -29.78
C LEU A 407 -9.66 20.76 -30.93
N GLU A 408 -8.79 19.90 -31.47
CA GLU A 408 -9.16 19.01 -32.58
C GLU A 408 -9.83 17.70 -32.13
N ALA A 409 -10.78 17.21 -32.93
CA ALA A 409 -11.48 15.94 -32.71
C ALA A 409 -10.52 14.74 -32.59
N ALA A 410 -9.49 14.68 -33.44
CA ALA A 410 -8.47 13.62 -33.42
C ALA A 410 -7.71 13.58 -32.09
N THR A 411 -7.43 14.75 -31.51
CA THR A 411 -6.76 14.88 -30.21
C THR A 411 -7.65 14.36 -29.08
N VAL A 412 -8.94 14.73 -29.07
CA VAL A 412 -9.90 14.30 -28.03
C VAL A 412 -10.18 12.80 -28.09
N LYS A 413 -10.22 12.21 -29.29
CA LYS A 413 -10.42 10.75 -29.47
C LYS A 413 -9.39 9.92 -28.72
N GLN A 414 -8.17 10.44 -28.54
CA GLN A 414 -7.09 9.77 -27.82
C GLN A 414 -7.16 9.94 -26.30
N TRP A 415 -8.05 10.79 -25.78
CA TRP A 415 -8.14 11.08 -24.36
C TRP A 415 -8.81 9.96 -23.57
N LYS A 416 -8.04 9.34 -22.66
CA LYS A 416 -8.54 8.30 -21.73
C LYS A 416 -8.86 8.83 -20.33
N SER A 417 -8.44 10.06 -20.00
CA SER A 417 -8.53 10.58 -18.63
C SER A 417 -9.79 11.41 -18.40
N PRO A 418 -10.66 11.06 -17.43
CA PRO A 418 -11.80 11.89 -17.05
C PRO A 418 -11.40 13.33 -16.67
N GLN A 419 -10.20 13.51 -16.10
CA GLN A 419 -9.71 14.82 -15.68
C GLN A 419 -9.53 15.80 -16.85
N ARG A 420 -9.22 15.32 -18.05
CA ARG A 420 -9.12 16.19 -19.23
C ARG A 420 -10.49 16.72 -19.65
N PHE A 421 -11.52 15.87 -19.62
CA PHE A 421 -12.90 16.28 -19.89
C PHE A 421 -13.45 17.18 -18.80
N ALA A 422 -13.10 16.96 -17.53
CA ALA A 422 -13.44 17.88 -16.45
C ALA A 422 -12.78 19.26 -16.64
N SER A 423 -11.51 19.29 -17.06
CA SER A 423 -10.82 20.53 -17.40
C SER A 423 -11.46 21.24 -18.59
N LEU A 424 -11.89 20.48 -19.60
CA LEU A 424 -12.60 21.01 -20.77
C LEU A 424 -13.96 21.59 -20.39
N ALA A 425 -14.73 20.87 -19.57
CA ALA A 425 -16.01 21.33 -19.06
C ALA A 425 -15.89 22.65 -18.29
N HIS A 426 -14.81 22.82 -17.53
CA HIS A 426 -14.51 24.11 -16.88
C HIS A 426 -14.13 25.21 -17.86
N ALA A 427 -13.29 24.90 -18.85
CA ALA A 427 -12.83 25.88 -19.83
C ALA A 427 -13.96 26.38 -20.75
N TRP A 428 -14.95 25.52 -21.04
CA TRP A 428 -16.04 25.84 -21.97
C TRP A 428 -17.36 26.17 -21.30
N LYS A 429 -17.41 26.18 -19.95
CA LYS A 429 -18.65 26.32 -19.17
C LYS A 429 -19.54 27.48 -19.61
N ASP A 430 -18.92 28.61 -19.98
CA ASP A 430 -19.63 29.86 -20.24
C ASP A 430 -19.65 30.22 -21.75
N ASN A 431 -19.31 29.28 -22.64
CA ASN A 431 -19.27 29.51 -24.09
C ASN A 431 -20.65 29.44 -24.78
N GLY A 432 -21.68 28.93 -24.09
CA GLY A 432 -23.06 28.89 -24.60
C GLY A 432 -23.31 27.90 -25.75
N THR A 433 -22.39 26.97 -26.02
CA THR A 433 -22.56 25.94 -27.05
C THR A 433 -23.32 24.73 -26.50
N GLU A 434 -24.06 24.00 -27.33
CA GLU A 434 -24.77 22.78 -26.91
C GLU A 434 -23.83 21.77 -26.23
N ILE A 435 -22.61 21.61 -26.77
CA ILE A 435 -21.61 20.70 -26.19
C ILE A 435 -21.13 21.15 -24.80
N SER A 436 -21.13 22.46 -24.51
CA SER A 436 -20.74 22.98 -23.20
C SER A 436 -21.72 22.57 -22.10
N ASP A 437 -23.03 22.60 -22.39
CA ASP A 437 -24.08 22.12 -21.48
C ASP A 437 -23.95 20.62 -21.23
N ILE A 438 -23.71 19.82 -22.28
CA ILE A 438 -23.51 18.37 -22.17
C ILE A 438 -22.28 18.06 -21.31
N LEU A 439 -21.15 18.75 -21.55
CA LEU A 439 -19.92 18.60 -20.80
C LEU A 439 -20.11 18.95 -19.32
N TRP A 440 -20.79 20.05 -19.03
CA TRP A 440 -21.03 20.51 -17.66
C TRP A 440 -22.00 19.58 -16.90
N ALA A 441 -23.05 19.10 -17.58
CA ALA A 441 -23.98 18.12 -17.02
C ALA A 441 -23.28 16.81 -16.69
N TRP A 442 -22.46 16.29 -17.62
CA TRP A 442 -21.63 15.11 -17.36
C TRP A 442 -20.67 15.34 -16.19
N PHE A 443 -19.93 16.46 -16.18
CA PHE A 443 -18.97 16.76 -15.12
C PHE A 443 -19.63 16.82 -13.74
N SER A 444 -20.78 17.46 -13.65
CA SER A 444 -21.55 17.57 -12.40
C SER A 444 -22.00 16.20 -11.88
N LEU A 445 -22.39 15.30 -12.77
CA LEU A 445 -22.77 13.92 -12.43
C LEU A 445 -21.55 13.06 -12.07
N ASP A 446 -20.50 13.08 -12.90
CA ASP A 446 -19.27 12.32 -12.70
C ASP A 446 -18.62 12.69 -11.37
N ARG A 447 -18.57 13.98 -11.01
CA ARG A 447 -18.06 14.44 -9.72
C ARG A 447 -18.80 13.80 -8.54
N LYS A 448 -20.14 13.73 -8.61
CA LYS A 448 -20.96 13.09 -7.57
C LYS A 448 -20.70 11.57 -7.51
N GLN A 449 -20.67 10.91 -8.66
CA GLN A 449 -20.41 9.47 -8.77
C GLN A 449 -19.00 9.11 -8.29
N TRP A 450 -17.99 9.91 -8.64
CA TRP A 450 -16.62 9.74 -8.17
C TRP A 450 -16.53 9.86 -6.66
N ALA A 451 -17.18 10.88 -6.08
CA ALA A 451 -17.25 11.04 -4.63
C ALA A 451 -17.96 9.85 -3.96
N GLN A 452 -19.04 9.32 -4.54
CA GLN A 452 -19.72 8.14 -4.02
C GLN A 452 -18.86 6.88 -4.12
N GLN A 453 -18.16 6.68 -5.24
CA GLN A 453 -17.23 5.58 -5.48
C GLN A 453 -16.11 5.58 -4.44
N GLU A 454 -15.36 6.68 -4.33
CA GLU A 454 -14.19 6.76 -3.44
C GLU A 454 -14.58 6.69 -1.96
N ASN A 455 -15.63 7.42 -1.56
CA ASN A 455 -16.08 7.37 -0.17
C ASN A 455 -16.70 6.01 0.18
N GLY A 456 -17.44 5.39 -0.73
CA GLY A 456 -17.99 4.05 -0.55
C GLY A 456 -16.88 3.01 -0.38
N ARG A 457 -15.88 3.02 -1.26
CA ARG A 457 -14.74 2.12 -1.21
C ARG A 457 -13.96 2.30 0.09
N ARG A 458 -13.60 3.54 0.44
CA ARG A 458 -12.88 3.85 1.67
C ARG A 458 -13.64 3.42 2.92
N LYS A 459 -14.97 3.63 2.97
CA LYS A 459 -15.80 3.17 4.10
C LYS A 459 -15.84 1.65 4.19
N ALA A 460 -15.94 0.95 3.07
CA ALA A 460 -15.97 -0.52 3.04
C ALA A 460 -14.63 -1.12 3.50
N LEU A 461 -13.51 -0.62 2.95
CA LEU A 461 -12.17 -1.03 3.37
C LEU A 461 -11.89 -0.64 4.83
N GLY A 462 -12.26 0.58 5.24
CA GLY A 462 -12.13 1.02 6.62
C GLY A 462 -12.92 0.16 7.60
N HIS A 463 -14.12 -0.30 7.23
CA HIS A 463 -14.90 -1.24 8.02
C HIS A 463 -14.20 -2.60 8.15
N ARG A 464 -13.66 -3.14 7.05
CA ARG A 464 -12.86 -4.37 7.07
C ARG A 464 -11.63 -4.24 7.96
N ASP A 465 -10.84 -3.19 7.77
CA ASP A 465 -9.60 -3.00 8.52
C ASP A 465 -9.90 -2.75 10.01
N ASP A 466 -11.04 -2.13 10.33
CA ASP A 466 -11.51 -2.00 11.72
C ASP A 466 -11.92 -3.33 12.33
N LEU A 467 -12.64 -4.17 11.58
CA LEU A 467 -12.95 -5.55 11.97
C LEU A 467 -11.67 -6.31 12.34
N TYR A 468 -10.63 -6.20 11.51
CA TYR A 468 -9.35 -6.87 11.75
C TYR A 468 -8.62 -6.35 12.98
N ARG A 469 -8.68 -5.05 13.25
CA ARG A 469 -8.16 -4.49 14.50
C ARG A 469 -8.93 -4.98 15.73
N GLN A 470 -10.26 -5.08 15.64
CA GLN A 470 -11.08 -5.59 16.74
C GLN A 470 -10.79 -7.07 17.02
N ILE A 471 -10.70 -7.91 15.97
CA ILE A 471 -10.30 -9.31 16.08
C ILE A 471 -8.92 -9.44 16.71
N ALA A 472 -7.95 -8.68 16.20
CA ALA A 472 -6.59 -8.69 16.71
C ALA A 472 -6.53 -8.30 18.20
N ALA A 473 -7.33 -7.32 18.63
CA ALA A 473 -7.45 -6.93 20.03
C ALA A 473 -8.06 -8.03 20.92
N VAL A 474 -9.11 -8.73 20.44
CA VAL A 474 -9.68 -9.86 21.20
C VAL A 474 -8.65 -10.97 21.41
N ILE A 475 -7.86 -11.27 20.37
CA ILE A 475 -6.82 -12.30 20.47
C ILE A 475 -5.69 -11.83 21.38
N SER A 476 -5.25 -10.57 21.30
CA SER A 476 -4.09 -10.09 22.07
C SER A 476 -4.39 -9.92 23.54
N ASP A 477 -5.64 -9.61 23.89
CA ASP A 477 -6.12 -9.52 25.27
C ASP A 477 -6.11 -10.88 26.00
N GLN A 478 -6.20 -11.98 25.26
CA GLN A 478 -6.37 -13.33 25.84
C GLN A 478 -5.19 -14.27 25.59
N ALA A 479 -4.48 -14.14 24.46
CA ALA A 479 -3.44 -15.08 24.07
C ALA A 479 -2.13 -14.86 24.84
N GLY A 480 -1.55 -15.95 25.34
CA GLY A 480 -0.17 -15.96 25.84
C GLY A 480 0.86 -16.19 24.73
N HIS A 481 0.45 -16.77 23.60
CA HIS A 481 1.31 -17.03 22.45
C HIS A 481 0.48 -17.14 21.17
N VAL A 482 0.93 -16.57 20.06
CA VAL A 482 0.23 -16.67 18.76
C VAL A 482 1.09 -17.34 17.70
N LEU A 483 0.51 -18.31 17.00
CA LEU A 483 1.10 -18.99 15.86
C LEU A 483 0.43 -18.51 14.58
N VAL A 484 1.20 -18.00 13.64
CA VAL A 484 0.71 -17.61 12.30
C VAL A 484 1.46 -18.39 11.25
N ASP A 485 0.78 -18.80 10.18
CA ASP A 485 1.46 -19.47 9.07
C ASP A 485 2.20 -18.46 8.16
N ASP A 486 3.23 -18.93 7.46
CA ASP A 486 4.03 -18.14 6.51
C ASP A 486 3.41 -18.05 5.10
N THR A 487 2.15 -18.45 4.92
CA THR A 487 1.49 -18.50 3.60
C THR A 487 1.59 -17.16 2.90
N SER A 488 2.21 -17.18 1.72
CA SER A 488 2.26 -16.05 0.82
C SER A 488 1.04 -16.08 -0.10
N VAL A 489 0.02 -15.30 0.25
CA VAL A 489 -1.21 -15.14 -0.56
C VAL A 489 -0.88 -14.71 -1.99
N ALA A 490 0.16 -13.90 -2.17
CA ALA A 490 0.64 -13.47 -3.48
C ALA A 490 1.24 -14.62 -4.31
N GLU A 491 2.00 -15.52 -3.69
CA GLU A 491 2.57 -16.69 -4.37
C GLU A 491 1.51 -17.73 -4.71
N LEU A 492 0.55 -17.96 -3.80
CA LEU A 492 -0.58 -18.85 -4.08
C LEU A 492 -1.38 -18.35 -5.29
N SER A 493 -1.62 -17.03 -5.37
CA SER A 493 -2.24 -16.41 -6.54
C SER A 493 -1.45 -16.65 -7.82
N ALA A 494 -0.14 -16.42 -7.79
CA ALA A 494 0.71 -16.56 -8.98
C ALA A 494 0.69 -17.99 -9.50
N ARG A 495 0.81 -18.99 -8.61
CA ARG A 495 0.75 -20.41 -8.96
C ARG A 495 -0.62 -20.83 -9.48
N ALA A 496 -1.70 -20.30 -8.91
CA ALA A 496 -3.06 -20.58 -9.38
C ALA A 496 -3.25 -20.10 -10.83
N MET A 497 -2.74 -18.92 -11.17
CA MET A 497 -2.84 -18.39 -12.54
C MET A 497 -2.11 -19.25 -13.57
N GLU A 498 -1.01 -19.90 -13.19
CA GLU A 498 -0.23 -20.76 -14.09
C GLU A 498 -0.88 -22.13 -14.33
N ARG A 499 -1.66 -22.64 -13.36
CA ARG A 499 -2.17 -24.03 -13.35
C ARG A 499 -3.68 -24.16 -13.52
N THR A 500 -4.44 -23.08 -13.40
CA THR A 500 -5.91 -23.16 -13.33
C THR A 500 -6.54 -23.47 -14.70
N GLU A 501 -7.31 -24.56 -14.74
CA GLU A 501 -8.22 -24.90 -15.84
C GLU A 501 -9.59 -24.21 -15.70
N LEU A 502 -9.80 -23.42 -14.64
CA LEU A 502 -11.07 -22.76 -14.40
C LEU A 502 -11.40 -21.73 -15.49
N PRO A 503 -12.70 -21.55 -15.81
CA PRO A 503 -13.16 -20.46 -16.65
C PRO A 503 -12.68 -19.10 -16.12
N THR A 504 -12.32 -18.19 -17.03
CA THR A 504 -11.76 -16.87 -16.70
C THR A 504 -12.64 -16.08 -15.72
N GLU A 505 -13.96 -16.14 -15.87
CA GLU A 505 -14.90 -15.45 -14.98
C GLU A 505 -14.88 -16.00 -13.54
N VAL A 506 -14.74 -17.32 -13.39
CA VAL A 506 -14.65 -17.97 -12.08
C VAL A 506 -13.35 -17.56 -11.40
N GLN A 507 -12.24 -17.57 -12.12
CA GLN A 507 -10.95 -17.13 -11.60
C GLN A 507 -10.97 -15.66 -11.17
N GLN A 508 -11.55 -14.77 -11.99
CA GLN A 508 -11.72 -13.35 -11.65
C GLN A 508 -12.57 -13.14 -10.40
N LYS A 509 -13.61 -13.95 -10.19
CA LYS A 509 -14.40 -13.91 -8.94
C LYS A 509 -13.58 -14.34 -7.72
N ILE A 510 -12.75 -15.38 -7.85
CA ILE A 510 -11.85 -15.83 -6.77
C ILE A 510 -10.83 -14.74 -6.43
N ASP A 511 -10.19 -14.15 -7.43
CA ASP A 511 -9.20 -13.09 -7.24
C ASP A 511 -9.82 -11.85 -6.60
N ARG A 512 -11.01 -11.45 -7.08
CA ARG A 512 -11.75 -10.33 -6.50
C ARG A 512 -12.10 -10.58 -5.04
N ARG A 513 -12.61 -11.77 -4.70
CA ARG A 513 -12.93 -12.15 -3.32
C ARG A 513 -11.70 -12.04 -2.42
N ARG A 514 -10.56 -12.59 -2.87
CA ARG A 514 -9.28 -12.50 -2.17
C ARG A 514 -8.86 -11.05 -1.94
N ASP A 515 -8.97 -10.19 -2.95
CA ASP A 515 -8.59 -8.79 -2.85
C ASP A 515 -9.51 -7.99 -1.90
N HIS A 516 -10.82 -8.28 -1.94
CA HIS A 516 -11.81 -7.68 -1.03
C HIS A 516 -11.56 -8.10 0.41
N ALA A 517 -11.34 -9.40 0.62
CA ALA A 517 -11.13 -9.98 1.93
C ALA A 517 -9.73 -9.65 2.48
N ALA A 518 -8.69 -9.59 1.67
CA ALA A 518 -7.31 -9.27 2.06
C ALA A 518 -6.84 -10.03 3.33
N PRO A 519 -6.79 -11.37 3.31
CA PRO A 519 -6.41 -12.17 4.48
C PRO A 519 -5.01 -11.83 5.04
N GLY A 520 -4.07 -11.45 4.18
CA GLY A 520 -2.76 -10.94 4.63
C GLY A 520 -2.86 -9.68 5.50
N GLY A 521 -3.89 -8.86 5.31
CA GLY A 521 -4.18 -7.69 6.15
C GLY A 521 -4.69 -8.08 7.55
N LEU A 522 -5.41 -9.19 7.68
CA LEU A 522 -5.78 -9.76 8.99
C LEU A 522 -4.52 -10.20 9.73
N ARG A 523 -3.65 -10.99 9.10
CA ARG A 523 -2.36 -11.41 9.70
C ARG A 523 -1.52 -10.21 10.11
N ALA A 524 -1.35 -9.21 9.25
CA ALA A 524 -0.60 -8.01 9.58
C ALA A 524 -1.19 -7.26 10.79
N SER A 525 -2.52 -7.19 10.91
CA SER A 525 -3.20 -6.57 12.04
C SER A 525 -3.01 -7.34 13.34
N VAL A 526 -3.10 -8.68 13.27
CA VAL A 526 -2.84 -9.58 14.41
C VAL A 526 -1.40 -9.43 14.88
N VAL A 527 -0.42 -9.60 13.99
CA VAL A 527 1.01 -9.49 14.33
C VAL A 527 1.32 -8.12 14.94
N ALA A 528 0.81 -7.04 14.35
CA ALA A 528 1.02 -5.69 14.88
C ALA A 528 0.42 -5.51 16.29
N ALA A 529 -0.76 -6.10 16.57
CA ALA A 529 -1.36 -6.07 17.90
C ALA A 529 -0.55 -6.89 18.91
N MET A 530 -0.13 -8.12 18.54
CA MET A 530 0.69 -8.96 19.41
C MET A 530 2.02 -8.30 19.76
N THR A 531 2.73 -7.72 18.76
CA THR A 531 3.98 -6.99 18.99
C THR A 531 3.77 -5.79 19.91
N ARG A 532 2.65 -5.07 19.78
CA ARG A 532 2.32 -3.93 20.65
C ARG A 532 2.06 -4.40 22.09
N ASP A 533 1.35 -5.50 22.24
CA ASP A 533 0.88 -5.98 23.55
C ASP A 533 1.86 -6.97 24.21
N GLY A 534 3.05 -7.17 23.62
CA GLY A 534 4.08 -8.06 24.16
C GLY A 534 3.76 -9.56 24.01
N VAL A 535 2.74 -9.93 23.24
CA VAL A 535 2.41 -11.34 22.99
C VAL A 535 3.41 -11.94 21.98
N PRO A 536 4.15 -13.01 22.33
CA PRO A 536 5.05 -13.65 21.40
C PRO A 536 4.34 -14.14 20.14
N VAL A 537 4.99 -14.03 18.98
CA VAL A 537 4.47 -14.53 17.70
C VAL A 537 5.47 -15.49 17.08
N THR A 538 5.04 -16.71 16.79
CA THR A 538 5.82 -17.69 16.02
C THR A 538 5.25 -17.83 14.62
N ILE A 539 6.10 -17.66 13.61
CA ILE A 539 5.76 -17.95 12.22
C ILE A 539 6.03 -19.43 11.96
N VAL A 540 5.01 -20.19 11.58
CA VAL A 540 5.11 -21.63 11.29
C VAL A 540 5.11 -21.82 9.78
N ALA A 541 6.06 -22.61 9.27
CA ALA A 541 6.11 -22.95 7.86
C ALA A 541 4.84 -23.70 7.43
N ALA A 542 4.16 -23.21 6.41
CA ALA A 542 2.89 -23.78 5.93
C ALA A 542 3.07 -25.07 5.11
N ALA A 543 4.31 -25.46 4.84
CA ALA A 543 4.62 -26.62 4.02
C ALA A 543 3.97 -27.89 4.60
N ASP A 544 3.29 -28.63 3.71
CA ASP A 544 2.66 -29.93 3.94
C ASP A 544 1.47 -30.00 4.91
N PHE A 545 1.24 -28.99 5.75
CA PHE A 545 0.15 -29.00 6.72
C PHE A 545 -1.25 -29.07 6.10
N THR A 546 -1.46 -28.49 4.92
CA THR A 546 -2.75 -28.61 4.19
C THR A 546 -3.04 -30.03 3.72
N ARG A 547 -2.00 -30.85 3.53
CA ARG A 547 -2.10 -32.23 3.04
C ARG A 547 -2.05 -33.27 4.16
N THR A 548 -1.48 -32.89 5.30
CA THR A 548 -1.34 -33.75 6.46
C THR A 548 -2.63 -33.79 7.25
N HIS A 549 -3.17 -34.99 7.44
CA HIS A 549 -4.32 -35.17 8.30
C HIS A 549 -3.90 -35.18 9.77
N SER A 550 -4.37 -34.21 10.55
CA SER A 550 -4.01 -34.05 11.96
C SER A 550 -4.35 -35.26 12.83
N ARG A 551 -5.38 -36.04 12.52
CA ARG A 551 -5.70 -37.22 13.34
C ARG A 551 -4.69 -38.35 13.19
N CYS A 552 -4.29 -38.69 11.96
CA CYS A 552 -3.45 -39.88 11.70
C CYS A 552 -2.02 -39.56 11.23
N GLY A 553 -1.69 -38.29 10.98
CA GLY A 553 -0.37 -37.85 10.50
C GLY A 553 -0.08 -38.18 9.03
N HIS A 554 -1.03 -38.77 8.29
CA HIS A 554 -0.81 -39.16 6.91
C HIS A 554 -0.78 -37.93 5.99
N VAL A 555 0.27 -37.79 5.19
CA VAL A 555 0.41 -36.75 4.16
C VAL A 555 -0.24 -37.24 2.88
N ASN A 556 -1.42 -36.70 2.57
CA ASN A 556 -2.17 -37.07 1.37
C ASN A 556 -1.48 -36.52 0.10
N PRO A 557 -1.64 -37.16 -1.07
CA PRO A 557 -1.07 -36.68 -2.33
C PRO A 557 -1.62 -35.29 -2.69
N ALA A 558 -0.88 -34.52 -3.50
CA ALA A 558 -1.31 -33.21 -3.99
C ALA A 558 -2.16 -33.33 -5.26
N ASP A 559 -3.42 -33.78 -5.10
CA ASP A 559 -4.39 -33.94 -6.19
C ASP A 559 -5.60 -32.99 -6.04
N ASP A 560 -6.62 -33.15 -6.88
CA ASP A 560 -7.77 -32.24 -6.95
C ASP A 560 -8.74 -32.35 -5.75
N ARG A 561 -8.53 -33.28 -4.81
CA ARG A 561 -9.45 -33.46 -3.66
C ARG A 561 -9.57 -32.21 -2.79
N TYR A 562 -8.51 -31.39 -2.71
CA TYR A 562 -8.49 -30.14 -1.93
C TYR A 562 -9.27 -28.98 -2.57
N LEU A 563 -9.72 -29.13 -3.82
CA LEU A 563 -10.69 -28.22 -4.43
C LEU A 563 -12.04 -28.28 -3.70
N SER A 564 -12.31 -29.39 -3.03
CA SER A 564 -13.47 -29.59 -2.15
C SER A 564 -13.05 -29.58 -0.66
N ASN A 565 -14.00 -29.26 0.21
CA ASN A 565 -13.86 -29.38 1.66
C ASN A 565 -15.22 -29.88 2.19
N PRO A 566 -15.28 -30.97 2.98
CA PRO A 566 -14.19 -31.74 3.58
C PRO A 566 -13.40 -32.63 2.60
N VAL A 567 -12.20 -33.05 3.02
CA VAL A 567 -11.26 -33.93 2.28
C VAL A 567 -11.24 -35.33 2.89
N ARG A 568 -11.20 -36.38 2.07
CA ARG A 568 -11.00 -37.77 2.52
C ARG A 568 -9.50 -38.06 2.70
N CYS A 569 -9.12 -38.55 3.87
CA CYS A 569 -7.76 -38.99 4.16
C CYS A 569 -7.50 -40.42 3.67
N ASP A 570 -6.43 -40.65 2.91
CA ASP A 570 -6.04 -42.00 2.42
C ASP A 570 -5.53 -42.90 3.54
N GLY A 571 -4.80 -42.34 4.52
CA GLY A 571 -4.24 -43.12 5.62
C GLY A 571 -5.25 -43.71 6.62
N CYS A 572 -6.38 -43.04 6.86
CA CYS A 572 -7.38 -43.53 7.84
C CYS A 572 -8.83 -43.56 7.32
N GLY A 573 -9.06 -43.15 6.08
CA GLY A 573 -10.39 -43.13 5.44
C GLY A 573 -11.33 -42.02 5.91
N ALA A 574 -11.02 -41.30 7.00
CA ALA A 574 -11.90 -40.28 7.56
C ALA A 574 -11.98 -39.01 6.69
N MET A 575 -13.16 -38.39 6.68
CA MET A 575 -13.36 -37.04 6.13
C MET A 575 -12.90 -36.00 7.17
N TYR A 576 -12.15 -34.99 6.75
CA TYR A 576 -11.69 -33.92 7.63
C TYR A 576 -11.73 -32.56 6.95
N ASP A 577 -11.87 -31.50 7.74
CA ASP A 577 -11.69 -30.14 7.28
C ASP A 577 -10.20 -29.81 7.23
N GLN A 578 -9.69 -29.47 6.06
CA GLN A 578 -8.25 -29.26 5.85
C GLN A 578 -7.72 -28.05 6.63
N ASP A 579 -8.50 -26.98 6.76
CA ASP A 579 -8.09 -25.75 7.44
C ASP A 579 -8.08 -25.98 8.97
N ARG A 580 -9.04 -26.75 9.50
CA ARG A 580 -9.05 -27.19 10.92
C ARG A 580 -7.92 -28.15 11.24
N SER A 581 -7.60 -29.05 10.31
CA SER A 581 -6.47 -29.95 10.43
C SER A 581 -5.15 -29.17 10.50
N PHE A 582 -5.01 -28.15 9.64
CA PHE A 582 -3.84 -27.29 9.59
C PHE A 582 -3.57 -26.61 10.94
N VAL A 583 -4.55 -25.89 11.52
CA VAL A 583 -4.35 -25.21 12.81
C VAL A 583 -4.10 -26.18 13.97
N THR A 584 -4.61 -27.41 13.87
CA THR A 584 -4.31 -28.47 14.84
C THR A 584 -2.84 -28.91 14.76
N LEU A 585 -2.30 -29.02 13.54
CA LEU A 585 -0.88 -29.34 13.33
C LEU A 585 0.03 -28.19 13.76
N MET A 586 -0.37 -26.93 13.53
CA MET A 586 0.37 -25.76 14.03
C MET A 586 0.52 -25.79 15.55
N LEU A 587 -0.57 -25.99 16.29
CA LEU A 587 -0.51 -26.08 17.77
C LEU A 587 0.40 -27.22 18.22
N ARG A 588 0.30 -28.41 17.60
CA ARG A 588 1.17 -29.54 17.93
C ARG A 588 2.63 -29.25 17.67
N ALA A 589 2.94 -28.60 16.56
CA ALA A 589 4.31 -28.21 16.22
C ALA A 589 4.92 -27.22 17.22
N ALA A 590 4.10 -26.34 17.82
CA ALA A 590 4.55 -25.43 18.86
C ALA A 590 4.73 -26.10 20.23
N THR A 591 3.91 -27.10 20.55
CA THR A 591 4.03 -27.87 21.81
C THR A 591 5.10 -28.96 21.77
N ALA A 592 5.49 -29.40 20.58
CA ALA A 592 6.54 -30.39 20.45
C ALA A 592 7.84 -29.79 21.00
N PRO A 593 8.55 -30.48 21.91
CA PRO A 593 9.86 -30.02 22.35
C PRO A 593 10.68 -29.79 21.09
N SER A 594 11.25 -28.59 20.94
CA SER A 594 12.17 -28.29 19.85
C SER A 594 13.25 -29.36 19.90
N ASN A 595 13.19 -30.36 19.00
CA ASN A 595 14.28 -31.32 18.87
C ASN A 595 15.51 -30.49 18.51
N PRO A 596 16.55 -30.47 19.35
CA PRO A 596 17.75 -29.68 19.12
C PRO A 596 18.47 -30.08 17.82
#